data_AF-A0A1F2SXW4-F1
#
_entry.id   AF-A0A1F2SXW4-F1
#
_cell.length_a   1.000
_cell.length_b   1.000
_cell.length_c   1.000
_cell.angle_alpha   90.00
_cell.angle_beta   90.00
_cell.angle_gamma   90.00
#
_symmetry.space_group_name_H-M   'P 1'
#
loop_
_entity.id
_entity.type
_entity.pdbx_description
1 polymer ?
#
loop_
_entity_poly.entity_id
_entity_poly.type
_entity_poly.pdbx_seq_one_letter_code
_entity_poly.pdbx_strand_id
1 'polypeptide(L)'
;MAAAAMAIGAATVYVSAGQAPAGTAIIEDLVAGNRILAAMGIVDARGHISVRHPDNPQRYLISRAIAPATVTADDILEFDLDNNAQALARALAMGATPNYPRVNPEAALRDNPYDREWELWKSQFAK
;
A
#
# COMPACT_ATOMS: atom_id res chain seq x y z
N MET A 1 34.88 -20.73 47.80
CA MET A 1 33.48 -20.31 47.98
C MET A 1 33.43 -18.84 47.56
N ALA A 2 32.67 -18.36 46.59
CA ALA A 2 31.58 -18.88 45.77
C ALA A 2 31.69 -18.30 44.35
N ALA A 3 31.20 -19.04 43.36
CA ALA A 3 31.15 -18.65 41.96
C ALA A 3 30.02 -17.64 41.72
N ALA A 4 30.29 -16.56 40.97
CA ALA A 4 29.26 -15.72 40.38
C ALA A 4 28.97 -16.25 38.97
N ALA A 5 27.75 -16.75 38.76
CA ALA A 5 27.28 -17.26 37.49
C ALA A 5 27.09 -16.11 36.50
N MET A 6 27.87 -16.10 35.42
CA MET A 6 27.61 -15.28 34.24
C MET A 6 26.47 -15.95 33.45
N ALA A 7 25.29 -15.37 33.50
CA ALA A 7 24.19 -15.78 32.64
C ALA A 7 24.54 -15.43 31.18
N ILE A 8 24.75 -16.46 30.37
CA ILE A 8 24.85 -16.36 28.92
C ILE A 8 23.43 -16.07 28.41
N GLY A 9 23.08 -14.79 28.31
CA GLY A 9 21.94 -14.38 27.51
C GLY A 9 22.32 -14.57 26.04
N ALA A 10 21.66 -15.49 25.35
CA ALA A 10 21.74 -15.59 23.90
C ALA A 10 21.17 -14.29 23.31
N ALA A 11 22.04 -13.31 23.06
CA ALA A 11 21.68 -12.17 22.22
C ALA A 11 21.51 -12.72 20.81
N THR A 12 20.26 -12.95 20.42
CA THR A 12 19.93 -13.19 19.02
C THR A 12 20.35 -11.95 18.24
N VAL A 13 21.47 -12.07 17.51
CA VAL A 13 21.88 -11.09 16.51
C VAL A 13 21.01 -11.35 15.29
N TYR A 14 20.09 -10.44 15.00
CA TYR A 14 19.42 -10.42 13.69
C TYR A 14 20.45 -9.94 12.67
N VAL A 15 20.83 -10.83 11.76
CA VAL A 15 21.60 -10.47 10.57
C VAL A 15 20.67 -9.60 9.72
N SER A 16 21.00 -8.31 9.61
CA SER A 16 20.37 -7.43 8.63
C SER A 16 20.63 -8.03 7.25
N ALA A 17 19.57 -8.44 6.56
CA ALA A 17 19.65 -8.77 5.16
C ALA A 17 20.31 -7.56 4.47
N GLY A 18 21.41 -7.84 3.78
CA GLY A 18 22.28 -6.83 3.20
C GLY A 18 21.49 -5.76 2.47
N GLN A 19 21.97 -4.52 2.57
CA GLN A 19 21.44 -3.37 1.84
C GLN A 19 21.32 -3.71 0.35
N ALA A 20 20.15 -4.17 -0.07
CA ALA A 20 19.65 -3.89 -1.39
C ALA A 20 19.69 -2.37 -1.58
N PRO A 21 19.84 -1.84 -2.80
CA PRO A 21 19.71 -0.41 -3.03
C PRO A 21 18.46 0.08 -2.30
N ALA A 22 18.56 1.19 -1.56
CA ALA A 22 17.57 1.59 -0.54
C ALA A 22 16.12 1.57 -1.04
N GLY A 23 15.91 1.79 -2.35
CA GLY A 23 14.61 1.66 -3.02
C GLY A 23 14.06 0.22 -3.14
N THR A 24 14.87 -0.81 -3.32
CA THR A 24 14.41 -2.20 -3.41
C THR A 24 14.10 -2.80 -2.04
N ALA A 25 14.95 -2.52 -1.04
CA ALA A 25 14.73 -3.00 0.33
C ALA A 25 13.40 -2.47 0.91
N ILE A 26 13.11 -1.18 0.70
CA ILE A 26 11.89 -0.58 1.28
C ILE A 26 10.61 -1.06 0.60
N ILE A 27 10.68 -1.46 -0.68
CA ILE A 27 9.56 -2.08 -1.39
C ILE A 27 9.30 -3.48 -0.83
N GLU A 28 10.35 -4.28 -0.63
CA GLU A 28 10.22 -5.61 -0.02
C GLU A 28 9.64 -5.53 1.39
N ASP A 29 10.10 -4.59 2.21
CA ASP A 29 9.58 -4.34 3.56
C ASP A 29 8.10 -3.92 3.52
N LEU A 30 7.71 -3.06 2.57
CA LEU A 30 6.33 -2.63 2.42
C LEU A 30 5.41 -3.81 2.01
N VAL A 31 5.88 -4.67 1.11
CA VAL A 31 5.17 -5.90 0.71
C VAL A 31 5.02 -6.84 1.91
N ALA A 32 6.10 -7.08 2.65
CA ALA A 32 6.09 -7.91 3.85
C ALA A 32 5.16 -7.34 4.91
N GLY A 33 5.21 -6.03 5.18
CA GLY A 33 4.35 -5.34 6.14
C GLY A 33 2.87 -5.50 5.81
N ASN A 34 2.47 -5.33 4.55
CA ASN A 34 1.08 -5.55 4.13
C ASN A 34 0.62 -6.99 4.42
N ARG A 35 1.44 -7.99 4.07
CA ARG A 35 1.10 -9.40 4.24
C ARG A 35 1.09 -9.83 5.72
N ILE A 36 2.03 -9.33 6.52
CA ILE A 36 2.10 -9.61 7.96
C ILE A 36 0.86 -9.05 8.66
N LEU A 37 0.53 -7.79 8.42
CA LEU A 37 -0.63 -7.14 9.06
C LEU A 37 -1.95 -7.78 8.64
N ALA A 38 -2.04 -8.24 7.39
CA ALA A 38 -3.19 -9.02 6.92
C ALA A 38 -3.29 -10.37 7.61
N ALA A 39 -2.18 -11.11 7.74
CA ALA A 39 -2.14 -12.40 8.43
C ALA A 39 -2.47 -12.29 9.92
N MET A 40 -2.15 -11.15 10.55
CA MET A 40 -2.50 -10.85 11.93
C MET A 40 -3.96 -10.38 12.10
N GLY A 41 -4.71 -10.20 11.01
CA GLY A 41 -6.08 -9.68 11.04
C GLY A 41 -6.19 -8.21 11.45
N ILE A 42 -5.09 -7.45 11.37
CA ILE A 42 -5.06 -6.02 11.69
C ILE A 42 -5.61 -5.19 10.52
N VAL A 43 -5.26 -5.60 9.29
CA VAL A 43 -5.67 -4.93 8.06
C VAL A 43 -6.51 -5.91 7.24
N ASP A 44 -7.68 -5.46 6.79
CA ASP A 44 -8.60 -6.26 5.98
C ASP A 44 -8.40 -6.02 4.46
N ALA A 45 -9.35 -6.49 3.64
CA ALA A 45 -9.29 -6.34 2.19
C ALA A 45 -9.38 -4.87 1.69
N ARG A 46 -9.67 -3.89 2.56
CA ARG A 46 -9.81 -2.47 2.21
C ARG A 46 -8.71 -1.59 2.81
N GLY A 47 -7.94 -2.10 3.76
CA GLY A 47 -6.84 -1.35 4.34
C GLY A 47 -5.56 -1.37 3.50
N HIS A 48 -4.62 -0.51 3.85
CA HIS A 48 -3.32 -0.39 3.22
C HIS A 48 -2.33 0.25 4.20
N ILE A 49 -1.04 0.02 3.99
CA ILE A 49 0.03 0.77 4.64
C ILE A 49 0.86 1.52 3.59
N SER A 50 1.43 2.65 3.99
CA SER A 50 2.34 3.44 3.16
C SER A 50 3.65 3.72 3.89
N VAL A 51 4.68 4.04 3.12
CA VAL A 51 5.99 4.42 3.65
C VAL A 51 6.50 5.64 2.90
N ARG A 52 7.19 6.55 3.61
CA ARG A 52 7.81 7.73 2.97
C ARG A 52 8.94 7.26 2.06
N HIS A 53 9.07 7.86 0.89
CA HIS A 53 10.16 7.53 -0.03
C HIS A 53 11.50 7.90 0.61
N PRO A 54 12.51 7.00 0.62
CA PRO A 54 13.74 7.18 1.41
C PRO A 54 14.56 8.39 0.93
N ASP A 55 14.62 8.59 -0.38
CA ASP A 55 15.42 9.68 -0.98
C ASP A 55 14.62 10.95 -1.29
N ASN A 56 13.29 10.93 -1.16
CA ASN A 56 12.45 12.07 -1.52
C ASN A 56 11.30 12.21 -0.53
N PRO A 57 11.43 13.10 0.48
CA PRO A 57 10.41 13.26 1.49
C PRO A 57 9.10 13.84 0.94
N GLN A 58 9.03 14.35 -0.29
CA GLN A 58 7.77 14.82 -0.90
C GLN A 58 6.98 13.68 -1.57
N ARG A 59 7.40 12.43 -1.36
CA ARG A 59 6.79 11.24 -1.98
C ARG A 59 6.58 10.12 -0.97
N TYR A 60 5.66 9.23 -1.30
CA TYR A 60 5.42 8.00 -0.55
C TYR A 60 5.12 6.84 -1.49
N LEU A 61 5.32 5.63 -0.96
CA LEU A 61 5.05 4.37 -1.63
C LEU A 61 3.83 3.71 -0.98
N ILE A 62 2.95 3.15 -1.79
CA ILE A 62 1.72 2.47 -1.36
C ILE A 62 1.33 1.41 -2.40
N SER A 63 0.65 0.33 -2.02
CA SER A 63 0.11 -0.60 -3.00
C SER A 63 -1.04 0.03 -3.80
N ARG A 64 -1.26 -0.42 -5.04
CA ARG A 64 -2.52 -0.18 -5.76
C ARG A 64 -3.71 -0.78 -4.99
N ALA A 65 -4.93 -0.49 -5.44
CA ALA A 65 -6.17 -0.98 -4.82
C ALA A 65 -6.35 -2.51 -4.98
N ILE A 66 -5.61 -3.27 -4.20
CA ILE A 66 -5.63 -4.73 -4.10
C ILE A 66 -5.55 -5.14 -2.63
N ALA A 67 -6.04 -6.34 -2.29
CA ALA A 67 -5.99 -6.85 -0.93
C ALA A 67 -4.54 -6.94 -0.40
N PRO A 68 -4.27 -6.48 0.84
CA PRO A 68 -2.92 -6.50 1.44
C PRO A 68 -2.26 -7.88 1.47
N ALA A 69 -3.05 -8.95 1.63
CA ALA A 69 -2.57 -10.33 1.64
C ALA A 69 -1.93 -10.77 0.30
N THR A 70 -2.29 -10.13 -0.81
CA THR A 70 -1.85 -10.51 -2.17
C THR A 70 -0.87 -9.51 -2.80
N VAL A 71 -0.51 -8.44 -2.09
CA VAL A 71 0.40 -7.40 -2.59
C VAL A 71 1.74 -8.00 -2.99
N THR A 72 2.28 -7.58 -4.14
CA THR A 72 3.62 -7.89 -4.64
C THR A 72 4.40 -6.60 -4.89
N ALA A 73 5.70 -6.70 -5.20
CA ALA A 73 6.53 -5.52 -5.51
C ALA A 73 5.99 -4.72 -6.71
N ASP A 74 5.46 -5.41 -7.73
CA ASP A 74 4.88 -4.80 -8.94
C ASP A 74 3.59 -4.03 -8.65
N ASP A 75 2.99 -4.24 -7.48
CA ASP A 75 1.78 -3.53 -7.06
C ASP A 75 2.09 -2.21 -6.34
N ILE A 76 3.35 -1.93 -6.01
CA ILE A 76 3.75 -0.72 -5.30
C ILE A 76 3.86 0.46 -6.26
N LEU A 77 3.13 1.51 -5.93
CA LEU A 77 3.07 2.76 -6.67
C LEU A 77 3.68 3.90 -5.87
N GLU A 78 4.24 4.87 -6.58
CA GLU A 78 4.80 6.10 -6.02
C GLU A 78 3.84 7.26 -6.22
N PHE A 79 3.59 8.01 -5.15
CA PHE A 79 2.73 9.18 -5.12
C PHE A 79 3.47 10.39 -4.54
N ASP A 80 3.06 11.59 -4.94
CA ASP A 80 3.42 12.83 -4.24
C ASP A 80 2.44 13.14 -3.10
N LEU A 81 2.71 14.20 -2.33
CA LEU A 81 1.88 14.60 -1.18
C LEU A 81 0.47 15.09 -1.57
N ASP A 82 0.24 15.38 -2.85
CA ASP A 82 -1.06 15.77 -3.39
C ASP A 82 -1.87 14.55 -3.88
N ASN A 83 -1.36 13.33 -3.66
CA ASN A 83 -1.94 12.04 -4.08
C ASN A 83 -1.97 11.85 -5.60
N ASN A 84 -1.03 12.44 -6.34
CA ASN A 84 -0.87 12.16 -7.76
C ASN A 84 0.10 10.99 -7.97
N ALA A 85 -0.37 9.98 -8.70
CA ALA A 85 0.47 8.85 -9.10
C ALA A 85 1.57 9.33 -10.05
N GLN A 86 2.83 9.17 -9.65
CA GLN A 86 3.97 9.68 -10.41
C GLN A 86 4.14 8.93 -11.74
N ALA A 87 3.76 7.65 -11.79
CA ALA A 87 3.76 6.88 -13.03
C ALA A 87 2.75 7.43 -14.05
N LEU A 88 1.55 7.84 -13.59
CA LEU A 88 0.55 8.46 -14.44
C LEU A 88 1.02 9.82 -14.95
N ALA A 89 1.57 10.66 -14.07
CA ALA A 89 2.10 11.97 -14.44
C ALA A 89 3.19 11.84 -15.53
N ARG A 90 4.09 10.86 -15.41
CA ARG A 90 5.12 10.55 -16.42
C ARG A 90 4.49 10.08 -17.73
N ALA A 91 3.52 9.18 -17.68
CA ALA A 91 2.83 8.68 -18.88
C ALA A 91 2.10 9.80 -19.64
N LEU A 92 1.40 10.68 -18.91
CA LEU A 92 0.74 11.86 -19.47
C LEU A 92 1.74 12.81 -20.14
N ALA A 93 2.90 13.05 -19.52
CA ALA A 93 3.98 13.85 -20.11
C ALA A 93 4.54 13.24 -21.41
N MET A 94 4.44 11.92 -21.57
CA MET A 94 4.80 11.19 -22.80
C MET A 94 3.65 11.10 -23.82
N GLY A 95 2.52 11.75 -23.57
CA GLY A 95 1.37 11.77 -24.48
C GLY A 95 0.43 10.58 -24.36
N ALA A 96 0.53 9.76 -23.29
CA ALA A 96 -0.44 8.70 -23.03
C ALA A 96 -1.82 9.29 -22.69
N THR A 97 -2.88 8.64 -23.15
CA THR A 97 -4.25 8.95 -22.76
C THR A 97 -4.70 7.97 -21.66
N PRO A 98 -5.15 8.46 -20.48
CA PRO A 98 -5.67 7.59 -19.45
C PRO A 98 -6.93 6.88 -19.96
N ASN A 99 -6.91 5.55 -19.96
CA ASN A 99 -8.13 4.77 -20.19
C ASN A 99 -8.81 4.51 -18.85
N TYR A 100 -9.55 5.51 -18.37
CA TYR A 100 -10.59 5.23 -17.40
C TYR A 100 -11.78 4.69 -18.18
N PRO A 101 -12.24 3.44 -17.97
CA PRO A 101 -13.54 3.04 -18.48
C PRO A 101 -14.53 4.02 -17.87
N ARG A 102 -14.99 4.98 -18.68
CA ARG A 102 -16.08 5.86 -18.26
C ARG A 102 -17.27 4.93 -18.09
N VAL A 103 -17.54 4.53 -16.86
CA VAL A 103 -18.88 4.08 -16.49
C VAL A 103 -19.77 5.24 -16.91
N ASN A 104 -20.69 5.00 -17.86
CA ASN A 104 -21.62 6.04 -18.25
C ASN A 104 -22.43 6.39 -16.99
N PRO A 105 -22.21 7.55 -16.36
CA PRO A 105 -22.86 7.85 -15.09
C PRO A 105 -24.38 7.94 -15.28
N GLU A 106 -24.85 8.37 -16.45
CA GLU A 106 -26.28 8.38 -16.78
C GLU A 106 -26.89 6.97 -16.91
N ALA A 107 -26.08 5.98 -17.32
CA ALA A 107 -26.54 4.59 -17.38
C ALA A 107 -26.51 3.89 -16.01
N ALA A 108 -25.54 4.23 -15.16
CA ALA A 108 -25.43 3.71 -13.80
C ALA A 108 -26.49 4.31 -12.85
N LEU A 109 -27.00 5.51 -13.16
CA LEU A 109 -27.97 6.23 -12.34
C LEU A 109 -29.43 6.08 -12.79
N ARG A 110 -29.70 5.48 -13.96
CA ARG A 110 -31.04 5.47 -14.59
C ARG A 110 -32.15 4.92 -13.69
N ASP A 111 -31.79 4.00 -12.79
CA ASP A 111 -32.68 3.39 -11.80
C ASP A 111 -32.11 3.49 -10.36
N ASN A 112 -31.14 4.38 -10.12
CA ASN A 112 -30.54 4.56 -8.80
C ASN A 112 -31.45 5.49 -7.96
N PRO A 113 -32.04 5.01 -6.83
CA PRO A 113 -32.87 5.86 -5.96
C PRO A 113 -32.05 6.91 -5.18
N TYR A 114 -30.73 6.95 -5.38
CA TYR A 114 -29.83 7.90 -4.75
C TYR A 114 -29.23 8.88 -5.77
N ASP A 115 -29.26 10.17 -5.43
CA ASP A 115 -28.73 11.26 -6.28
C ASP A 115 -27.21 11.18 -6.52
N ARG A 116 -26.48 10.39 -5.72
CA ARG A 116 -25.02 10.21 -5.83
C ARG A 116 -24.65 8.74 -5.72
N GLU A 117 -23.72 8.28 -6.55
CA GLU A 117 -23.20 6.89 -6.53
C GLU A 117 -22.65 6.48 -5.16
N TRP A 118 -22.07 7.41 -4.40
CA TRP A 118 -21.55 7.18 -3.06
C TRP A 118 -22.64 6.79 -2.03
N GLU A 119 -23.87 7.27 -2.19
CA GLU A 119 -25.00 6.92 -1.32
C GLU A 119 -25.52 5.50 -1.61
N LEU A 120 -25.56 5.13 -2.89
CA LEU A 120 -25.83 3.75 -3.34
C LEU A 120 -24.78 2.77 -2.82
N TRP A 121 -23.51 3.17 -2.79
CA TRP A 121 -22.45 2.36 -2.21
C TRP A 121 -22.65 2.20 -0.69
N LYS A 122 -22.97 3.27 0.05
CA LYS A 122 -23.21 3.20 1.51
C LYS A 122 -24.37 2.27 1.87
N SER A 123 -25.46 2.28 1.11
CA SER A 123 -26.64 1.44 1.40
C SER A 123 -26.37 -0.07 1.29
N GLN A 124 -25.37 -0.48 0.49
CA GLN A 124 -24.96 -1.88 0.37
C GLN A 124 -24.17 -2.39 1.58
N PHE A 125 -23.64 -1.49 2.42
CA PHE A 125 -22.80 -1.83 3.57
C PHE A 125 -23.37 -1.34 4.91
N ALA A 126 -24.45 -0.56 4.89
CA ALA A 126 -25.23 -0.23 6.08
C ALA A 126 -26.14 -1.42 6.43
N LYS A 127 -25.76 -2.18 7.46
CA LYS A 127 -26.68 -3.08 8.17
C LYS A 127 -27.47 -2.31 9.21
#